data_AF-A0A7L4TTR1-F1
#
_entry.id   AF-A0A7L4TTR1-F1
#
_cell.length_a   1.000
_cell.length_b   1.000
_cell.length_c   1.000
_cell.angle_alpha   90.00
_cell.angle_beta   90.00
_cell.angle_gamma   90.00
#
_symmetry.space_group_name_H-M   'P 1'
#
loop_
_entity.id
_entity.type
_entity.pdbx_description
1 polymer ?
#
loop_
_entity_poly.entity_id
_entity_poly.type
_entity_poly.pdbx_seq_one_letter_code
_entity_poly.pdbx_strand_id
1 'polypeptide(L)'
;MMFFLCLILTVSCKNKTEETKNNTLKAEVPSAEIPKEEKQLKESAKEIAERFKPKDAEIVHEVIQTKVWGKQDVIIVFYASRYIDDQSTTVPFERQYVEGYLLIPDGTKNYKKVLIYKFEDDNVETIIQSVFFANADKDSEKELIILTTCSHRLELLYDGTEYYNYVFDNFDMNKIPKKMTYLSDISTSIYGGFEGQREDGPSKADFKTASDVKAELKKLGY
;
A
#
# COMPACT_ATOMS: atom_id res chain seq x y z
N MET A 1 49.10 48.16 26.98
CA MET A 1 48.43 49.43 26.69
C MET A 1 46.95 49.23 27.01
N MET A 2 46.44 49.96 28.02
CA MET A 2 45.03 50.11 28.47
C MET A 2 44.24 48.82 28.82
N PHE A 3 43.99 48.53 30.11
CA PHE A 3 42.87 49.00 30.95
C PHE A 3 41.51 48.43 30.49
N PHE A 4 40.58 47.90 31.29
CA PHE A 4 40.21 48.02 32.71
C PHE A 4 39.31 46.79 33.01
N LEU A 5 39.47 46.05 34.12
CA LEU A 5 38.57 46.07 35.30
C LEU A 5 37.09 46.44 34.97
N CYS A 6 36.04 45.80 35.47
CA CYS A 6 35.86 45.29 36.81
C CYS A 6 34.61 44.40 36.88
N LEU A 7 34.70 43.38 37.72
CA LEU A 7 33.64 42.51 38.20
C LEU A 7 32.97 43.16 39.44
N ILE A 8 31.77 42.66 39.79
CA ILE A 8 31.14 42.54 41.13
C ILE A 8 29.83 43.34 41.35
N LEU A 9 28.72 42.57 41.41
CA LEU A 9 27.70 42.41 42.48
C LEU A 9 27.39 43.63 43.40
N THR A 10 26.19 43.94 43.91
CA THR A 10 25.04 43.16 44.45
C THR A 10 23.83 44.10 44.67
N VAL A 11 22.61 43.54 44.58
CA VAL A 11 21.43 43.63 45.48
C VAL A 11 21.15 44.92 46.29
N SER A 12 19.93 45.49 46.19
CA SER A 12 18.90 45.47 47.25
C SER A 12 17.85 46.61 47.14
N CYS A 13 16.62 46.25 47.53
CA CYS A 13 15.35 46.95 47.56
C CYS A 13 15.31 48.36 48.17
N LYS A 14 14.39 49.22 47.67
CA LYS A 14 13.19 49.65 48.42
C LYS A 14 12.25 50.60 47.64
N ASN A 15 10.96 50.32 47.84
CA ASN A 15 9.74 51.07 47.50
C ASN A 15 9.83 52.60 47.73
N LYS A 16 9.13 53.40 46.92
CA LYS A 16 7.74 53.83 47.21
C LYS A 16 7.19 54.75 46.12
N THR A 17 5.91 54.51 45.88
CA THR A 17 4.86 55.25 45.19
C THR A 17 4.92 56.78 45.36
N GLU A 18 4.69 57.51 44.27
CA GLU A 18 3.84 58.70 44.29
C GLU A 18 2.93 58.70 43.05
N GLU A 19 1.67 59.01 43.31
CA GLU A 19 0.51 58.98 42.44
C GLU A 19 0.62 60.00 41.30
N THR A 20 -0.16 59.82 40.22
CA THR A 20 -1.11 60.85 39.74
C THR A 20 -2.00 60.29 38.63
N LYS A 21 -3.28 60.13 38.98
CA LYS A 21 -4.54 60.34 38.22
C LYS A 21 -4.84 59.52 36.96
N ASN A 22 -5.91 58.74 37.14
CA ASN A 22 -6.90 58.28 36.18
C ASN A 22 -7.16 59.24 35.01
N ASN A 23 -7.22 58.69 33.79
CA ASN A 23 -8.37 58.98 32.93
C ASN A 23 -8.66 57.84 31.95
N THR A 24 -9.91 57.40 32.01
CA THR A 24 -10.52 56.30 31.27
C THR A 24 -10.75 56.67 29.81
N LEU A 25 -10.25 55.87 28.88
CA LEU A 25 -10.86 55.69 27.56
C LEU A 25 -10.69 54.22 27.16
N LYS A 26 -11.78 53.45 27.27
CA LYS A 26 -11.91 52.11 26.69
C LYS A 26 -11.78 52.24 25.17
N ALA A 27 -10.68 51.76 24.62
CA ALA A 27 -10.60 51.39 23.22
C ALA A 27 -10.91 49.89 23.13
N GLU A 28 -12.12 49.56 22.66
CA GLU A 28 -12.41 48.22 22.15
C GLU A 28 -11.53 48.00 20.92
N VAL A 29 -10.51 47.16 21.07
CA VAL A 29 -9.73 46.65 19.95
C VAL A 29 -10.61 45.62 19.23
N PRO A 30 -10.90 45.77 17.93
CA PRO A 30 -11.58 44.74 17.18
C PRO A 30 -10.71 43.48 17.18
N SER A 31 -11.17 42.43 17.84
CA SER A 31 -10.59 41.10 17.74
C SER A 31 -10.78 40.64 16.30
N ALA A 32 -9.74 40.76 15.49
CA ALA A 32 -9.70 40.13 14.17
C ALA A 32 -9.94 38.63 14.37
N GLU A 33 -11.13 38.15 13.96
CA GLU A 33 -11.38 36.73 13.81
C GLU A 33 -10.40 36.21 12.75
N ILE A 34 -9.34 35.57 13.23
CA ILE A 34 -8.49 34.72 12.39
C ILE A 34 -9.42 33.64 11.84
N PRO A 35 -9.61 33.53 10.52
CA PRO A 35 -10.40 32.45 9.96
C PRO A 35 -9.74 31.14 10.42
N LYS A 36 -10.44 30.38 11.25
CA LYS A 36 -10.11 28.98 11.49
C LYS A 36 -10.33 28.28 10.15
N GLU A 37 -9.26 28.18 9.37
CA GLU A 37 -9.19 27.26 8.26
C GLU A 37 -9.40 25.87 8.85
N GLU A 38 -10.64 25.39 8.72
CA GLU A 38 -11.05 24.07 9.16
C GLU A 38 -10.26 23.09 8.31
N LYS A 39 -9.11 22.65 8.84
CA LYS A 39 -8.24 21.67 8.22
C LYS A 39 -9.05 20.38 8.10
N GLN A 40 -9.77 20.22 6.99
CA GLN A 40 -10.42 18.97 6.65
C GLN A 40 -9.33 17.92 6.68
N LEU A 41 -9.37 17.06 7.71
CA LEU A 41 -8.48 15.91 7.78
C LEU A 41 -8.78 15.07 6.54
N LYS A 42 -7.84 15.08 5.59
CA LYS A 42 -7.89 14.19 4.43
C LYS A 42 -7.75 12.77 4.97
N GLU A 43 -8.75 11.95 4.67
CA GLU A 43 -8.76 10.52 5.01
C GLU A 43 -7.48 9.84 4.49
N SER A 44 -6.89 8.97 5.30
CA SER A 44 -5.70 8.20 4.93
C SER A 44 -6.06 7.04 3.99
N ALA A 45 -5.08 6.57 3.22
CA ALA A 45 -5.28 5.42 2.32
C ALA A 45 -5.78 4.16 3.06
N LYS A 46 -5.30 3.94 4.30
CA LYS A 46 -5.75 2.82 5.14
C LYS A 46 -7.21 2.97 5.56
N GLU A 47 -7.65 4.15 5.98
CA GLU A 47 -9.05 4.40 6.34
C GLU A 47 -9.98 4.20 5.14
N ILE A 48 -9.55 4.65 3.95
CA ILE A 48 -10.27 4.39 2.70
C ILE A 48 -10.34 2.88 2.44
N ALA A 49 -9.21 2.17 2.51
CA ALA A 49 -9.17 0.72 2.32
C ALA A 49 -10.10 -0.02 3.29
N GLU A 50 -10.20 0.39 4.55
CA GLU A 50 -11.11 -0.22 5.53
C GLU A 50 -12.59 -0.04 5.15
N ARG A 51 -12.97 1.09 4.54
CA ARG A 51 -14.37 1.31 4.07
C ARG A 51 -14.80 0.35 2.98
N PHE A 52 -13.86 -0.12 2.15
CA PHE A 52 -14.14 -1.02 1.03
C PHE A 52 -13.88 -2.49 1.36
N LYS A 53 -13.45 -2.79 2.59
CA LYS A 53 -13.17 -4.14 3.05
C LYS A 53 -14.45 -4.99 3.02
N PRO A 54 -14.45 -6.16 2.36
CA PRO A 54 -15.56 -7.09 2.47
C PRO A 54 -15.81 -7.50 3.92
N LYS A 55 -17.02 -7.98 4.20
CA LYS A 55 -17.35 -8.50 5.52
C LYS A 55 -16.44 -9.70 5.83
N ASP A 56 -15.94 -9.75 7.06
CA ASP A 56 -15.09 -10.83 7.57
C ASP A 56 -13.73 -10.99 6.84
N ALA A 57 -13.34 -9.99 6.04
CA ALA A 57 -12.05 -9.93 5.37
C ALA A 57 -10.99 -9.17 6.19
N GLU A 58 -9.73 -9.44 5.90
CA GLU A 58 -8.57 -8.79 6.53
C GLU A 58 -7.67 -8.14 5.48
N ILE A 59 -7.08 -6.98 5.79
CA ILE A 59 -6.05 -6.38 4.95
C ILE A 59 -4.73 -7.10 5.24
N VAL A 60 -4.16 -7.77 4.24
CA VAL A 60 -3.01 -8.70 4.40
C VAL A 60 -1.69 -8.21 3.81
N HIS A 61 -1.67 -6.98 3.30
CA HIS A 61 -0.46 -6.34 2.79
C HIS A 61 -0.50 -4.84 3.13
N GLU A 62 0.64 -4.15 3.04
CA GLU A 62 0.62 -2.69 3.14
C GLU A 62 -0.34 -2.08 2.09
N VAL A 63 -1.08 -1.07 2.53
CA VAL A 63 -1.98 -0.30 1.65
C VAL A 63 -1.13 0.70 0.90
N ILE A 64 -1.05 0.55 -0.43
CA ILE A 64 -0.16 1.34 -1.26
C ILE A 64 -0.94 2.48 -1.89
N GLN A 65 -0.54 3.72 -1.59
CA GLN A 65 -1.05 4.91 -2.29
C GLN A 65 -0.06 5.34 -3.36
N THR A 66 -0.54 5.47 -4.60
CA THR A 66 0.33 5.69 -5.76
C THR A 66 -0.28 6.68 -6.76
N LYS A 67 0.57 7.18 -7.65
CA LYS A 67 0.21 8.11 -8.75
C LYS A 67 0.35 7.43 -10.11
N VAL A 68 -0.18 6.22 -10.25
CA VAL A 68 -0.02 5.41 -11.47
C VAL A 68 -0.96 5.86 -12.58
N TRP A 69 -0.49 5.71 -13.81
CA TRP A 69 -1.20 6.01 -15.06
C TRP A 69 -1.91 7.38 -15.04
N GLY A 70 -1.25 8.38 -14.46
CA GLY A 70 -1.69 9.78 -14.45
C GLY A 70 -2.80 10.14 -13.44
N LYS A 71 -3.28 9.21 -12.61
CA LYS A 71 -4.24 9.51 -11.53
C LYS A 71 -3.54 9.63 -10.19
N GLN A 72 -3.87 10.68 -9.45
CA GLN A 72 -3.38 10.85 -8.09
C GLN A 72 -4.23 10.00 -7.12
N ASP A 73 -3.60 9.55 -6.04
CA ASP A 73 -4.27 8.90 -4.91
C ASP A 73 -5.01 7.59 -5.27
N VAL A 74 -4.50 6.84 -6.26
CA VAL A 74 -4.94 5.46 -6.49
C VAL A 74 -4.42 4.60 -5.35
N ILE A 75 -5.30 3.79 -4.76
CA ILE A 75 -4.96 2.90 -3.65
C ILE A 75 -4.97 1.46 -4.12
N ILE A 76 -3.90 0.72 -3.83
CA ILE A 76 -3.82 -0.73 -4.01
C ILE A 76 -4.01 -1.39 -2.64
N VAL A 77 -4.92 -2.33 -2.57
CA VAL A 77 -5.26 -3.05 -1.33
C VAL A 77 -5.51 -4.53 -1.61
N PHE A 78 -5.16 -5.37 -0.64
CA PHE A 78 -5.31 -6.81 -0.70
C PHE A 78 -6.14 -7.27 0.50
N TYR A 79 -7.26 -7.94 0.23
CA TYR A 79 -8.14 -8.49 1.26
C TYR A 79 -8.08 -10.01 1.26
N ALA A 80 -7.64 -10.61 2.36
CA ALA A 80 -7.81 -12.04 2.56
C ALA A 80 -9.23 -12.35 3.02
N SER A 81 -9.79 -13.44 2.53
CA SER A 81 -11.12 -13.92 2.88
C SER A 81 -11.17 -15.43 2.79
N ARG A 82 -12.25 -16.00 3.33
CA ARG A 82 -12.49 -17.44 3.34
C ARG A 82 -13.89 -17.75 2.84
N TYR A 83 -14.04 -18.92 2.25
CA TYR A 83 -15.36 -19.44 1.88
C TYR A 83 -15.40 -20.95 2.03
N ILE A 84 -16.59 -21.50 2.24
CA ILE A 84 -16.80 -22.95 2.27
C ILE A 84 -17.05 -23.39 0.83
N ASP A 85 -16.21 -24.29 0.33
CA ASP A 85 -16.46 -24.98 -0.93
C ASP A 85 -17.36 -26.19 -0.67
N ASP A 86 -18.63 -26.07 -1.06
CA ASP A 86 -19.67 -27.09 -0.93
C ASP A 86 -19.89 -27.90 -2.22
N GLN A 87 -19.10 -27.64 -3.27
CA GLN A 87 -19.24 -28.31 -4.58
C GLN A 87 -18.51 -29.66 -4.64
N SER A 88 -17.74 -29.99 -3.60
CA SER A 88 -17.04 -31.27 -3.42
C SER A 88 -17.98 -32.35 -2.87
N THR A 89 -18.11 -33.48 -3.57
CA THR A 89 -19.04 -34.58 -3.26
C THR A 89 -18.74 -35.39 -2.00
N THR A 90 -17.80 -34.97 -1.14
CA THR A 90 -17.37 -35.83 -0.04
C THR A 90 -17.21 -35.16 1.33
N VAL A 91 -16.78 -33.89 1.44
CA VAL A 91 -16.86 -33.07 2.67
C VAL A 91 -16.69 -31.59 2.29
N PRO A 92 -17.49 -30.64 2.80
CA PRO A 92 -17.21 -29.21 2.65
C PRO A 92 -15.89 -28.85 3.30
N PHE A 93 -15.05 -28.07 2.62
CA PHE A 93 -13.80 -27.57 3.20
C PHE A 93 -13.67 -26.06 3.00
N GLU A 94 -12.98 -25.42 3.94
CA GLU A 94 -12.74 -23.98 3.90
C GLU A 94 -11.58 -23.70 2.94
N ARG A 95 -11.85 -22.85 1.95
CA ARG A 95 -10.84 -22.28 1.05
C ARG A 95 -10.49 -20.87 1.50
N GLN A 96 -9.24 -20.49 1.27
CA GLN A 96 -8.72 -19.16 1.55
C GLN A 96 -8.25 -18.51 0.25
N TYR A 97 -8.47 -17.21 0.12
CA TYR A 97 -8.03 -16.45 -1.04
C TYR A 97 -7.71 -15.02 -0.66
N VAL A 98 -6.95 -14.34 -1.51
CA VAL A 98 -6.68 -12.90 -1.42
C VAL A 98 -7.22 -12.22 -2.67
N GLU A 99 -8.05 -11.20 -2.51
CA GLU A 99 -8.45 -10.33 -3.62
C GLU A 99 -7.66 -9.03 -3.60
N GLY A 100 -6.97 -8.74 -4.70
CA GLY A 100 -6.33 -7.45 -4.94
C GLY A 100 -7.30 -6.47 -5.61
N TYR A 101 -7.32 -5.22 -5.17
CA TYR A 101 -8.14 -4.16 -5.76
C TYR A 101 -7.36 -2.87 -5.96
N LEU A 102 -7.71 -2.15 -7.04
CA LEU A 102 -7.46 -0.72 -7.16
C LEU A 102 -8.70 0.04 -6.67
N LEU A 103 -8.52 0.99 -5.77
CA LEU A 103 -9.52 2.00 -5.42
C LEU A 103 -9.12 3.30 -6.11
N ILE A 104 -9.86 3.67 -7.14
CA ILE A 104 -9.56 4.84 -7.99
C ILE A 104 -10.52 5.96 -7.61
N PRO A 105 -10.03 7.14 -7.19
CA PRO A 105 -10.89 8.25 -6.81
C PRO A 105 -11.71 8.73 -8.01
N ASP A 106 -13.02 8.87 -7.84
CA ASP A 106 -13.96 9.35 -8.87
C ASP A 106 -14.61 10.70 -8.51
N GLY A 107 -14.13 11.34 -7.43
CA GLY A 107 -14.64 12.59 -6.90
C GLY A 107 -14.14 12.84 -5.48
N THR A 108 -14.82 13.70 -4.72
CA THR A 108 -14.30 14.19 -3.42
C THR A 108 -14.26 13.14 -2.31
N LYS A 109 -15.03 12.04 -2.37
CA LYS A 109 -15.06 10.98 -1.32
C LYS A 109 -15.40 9.57 -1.81
N ASN A 110 -15.55 9.39 -3.11
CA ASN A 110 -15.98 8.15 -3.71
C ASN A 110 -14.80 7.51 -4.47
N TYR A 111 -14.83 6.18 -4.55
CA TYR A 111 -13.82 5.40 -5.24
C TYR A 111 -14.49 4.33 -6.09
N LYS A 112 -14.00 4.18 -7.32
CA LYS A 112 -14.29 3.02 -8.16
C LYS A 112 -13.37 1.89 -7.75
N LYS A 113 -13.97 0.73 -7.45
CA LYS A 113 -13.25 -0.50 -7.14
C LYS A 113 -13.02 -1.29 -8.43
N VAL A 114 -11.76 -1.54 -8.77
CA VAL A 114 -11.32 -2.37 -9.90
C VAL A 114 -10.66 -3.62 -9.34
N LEU A 115 -11.16 -4.80 -9.70
CA LEU A 115 -10.52 -6.06 -9.31
C LEU A 115 -9.19 -6.20 -10.05
N ILE A 116 -8.10 -6.42 -9.33
CA ILE A 116 -6.83 -6.79 -9.93
C ILE A 116 -6.89 -8.28 -10.24
N TYR A 117 -7.01 -9.10 -9.20
CA TYR A 117 -7.06 -10.55 -9.30
C TYR A 117 -7.59 -11.19 -8.01
N LYS A 118 -8.00 -12.45 -8.11
CA LYS A 118 -8.26 -13.33 -6.97
C LYS A 118 -7.12 -14.35 -6.91
N PHE A 119 -6.23 -14.17 -5.95
CA PHE A 119 -5.11 -15.06 -5.70
C PHE A 119 -5.57 -16.19 -4.79
N GLU A 120 -5.45 -17.43 -5.26
CA GLU A 120 -5.88 -18.62 -4.57
C GLU A 120 -5.02 -19.79 -5.06
N ASP A 121 -4.62 -20.63 -4.12
CA ASP A 121 -3.95 -21.90 -4.38
C ASP A 121 -4.63 -22.98 -3.52
N ASP A 122 -4.57 -24.24 -3.94
CA ASP A 122 -5.38 -25.32 -3.42
C ASP A 122 -5.12 -25.57 -1.92
N ASN A 123 -5.96 -24.93 -1.10
CA ASN A 123 -5.96 -24.97 0.35
C ASN A 123 -4.65 -24.50 1.00
N VAL A 124 -3.91 -23.62 0.33
CA VAL A 124 -2.69 -23.01 0.86
C VAL A 124 -2.86 -21.51 0.95
N GLU A 125 -2.37 -20.92 2.05
CA GLU A 125 -2.37 -19.47 2.23
C GLU A 125 -1.47 -18.81 1.18
N THR A 126 -2.06 -17.93 0.36
CA THR A 126 -1.30 -17.07 -0.55
C THR A 126 -0.84 -15.80 0.16
N ILE A 127 0.46 -15.56 0.16
CA ILE A 127 1.07 -14.37 0.74
C ILE A 127 1.46 -13.40 -0.38
N ILE A 128 1.01 -12.15 -0.28
CA ILE A 128 1.50 -11.07 -1.16
C ILE A 128 2.88 -10.63 -0.66
N GLN A 129 3.91 -10.79 -1.49
CA GLN A 129 5.29 -10.50 -1.11
C GLN A 129 5.74 -9.12 -1.57
N SER A 130 5.36 -8.74 -2.78
CA SER A 130 5.78 -7.47 -3.37
C SER A 130 4.80 -7.00 -4.41
N VAL A 131 4.68 -5.67 -4.52
CA VAL A 131 3.83 -4.99 -5.49
C VAL A 131 4.65 -3.85 -6.09
N PHE A 132 4.87 -3.87 -7.39
CA PHE A 132 5.72 -2.89 -8.06
C PHE A 132 5.31 -2.67 -9.51
N PHE A 133 5.95 -1.67 -10.12
CA PHE A 133 5.71 -1.30 -11.52
C PHE A 133 6.99 -1.47 -12.33
N ALA A 134 6.88 -2.08 -13.50
CA ALA A 134 7.96 -2.25 -14.47
C ALA A 134 7.38 -2.37 -15.88
N ASN A 135 8.18 -2.08 -16.91
CA ASN A 135 7.80 -2.38 -18.27
C ASN A 135 7.84 -3.90 -18.45
N ALA A 136 6.77 -4.44 -19.01
CA ALA A 136 6.55 -5.86 -19.26
C ALA A 136 5.88 -6.09 -20.62
N ASP A 137 5.60 -5.02 -21.36
CA ASP A 137 5.29 -5.04 -22.78
C ASP A 137 6.05 -3.94 -23.54
N LYS A 138 5.58 -3.57 -24.74
CA LYS A 138 6.29 -2.64 -25.65
C LYS A 138 5.77 -1.20 -25.58
N ASP A 139 4.81 -0.91 -24.72
CA ASP A 139 4.32 0.45 -24.54
C ASP A 139 5.24 1.25 -23.60
N SER A 140 4.88 2.51 -23.36
CA SER A 140 5.72 3.42 -22.57
C SER A 140 5.35 3.44 -21.09
N GLU A 141 4.21 2.86 -20.78
CA GLU A 141 3.62 2.76 -19.49
C GLU A 141 4.23 1.55 -18.77
N LYS A 142 3.95 1.46 -17.47
CA LYS A 142 4.44 0.35 -16.66
C LYS A 142 3.26 -0.48 -16.22
N GLU A 143 3.47 -1.79 -16.28
CA GLU A 143 2.53 -2.79 -15.84
C GLU A 143 2.62 -2.91 -14.32
N LEU A 144 1.49 -3.26 -13.71
CA LEU A 144 1.45 -3.64 -12.32
C LEU A 144 1.92 -5.09 -12.20
N ILE A 145 2.91 -5.33 -11.35
CA ILE A 145 3.43 -6.66 -11.06
C ILE A 145 3.24 -6.97 -9.59
N ILE A 146 2.68 -8.15 -9.32
CA ILE A 146 2.42 -8.65 -7.97
C ILE A 146 3.12 -10.00 -7.83
N LEU A 147 4.05 -10.08 -6.88
CA LEU A 147 4.72 -11.31 -6.50
C LEU A 147 3.96 -11.92 -5.32
N THR A 148 3.59 -13.20 -5.43
CA THR A 148 3.00 -13.95 -4.34
C THR A 148 3.78 -15.24 -4.08
N THR A 149 3.56 -15.80 -2.89
CA THR A 149 4.09 -17.11 -2.53
C THR A 149 3.01 -17.98 -1.89
N CYS A 150 3.11 -19.29 -2.12
CA CYS A 150 2.32 -20.31 -1.44
C CYS A 150 3.29 -21.35 -0.86
N SER A 151 3.18 -21.66 0.42
CA SER A 151 4.02 -22.68 1.06
C SER A 151 3.28 -24.00 1.15
N HIS A 152 3.78 -25.00 0.44
CA HIS A 152 3.17 -26.31 0.35
C HIS A 152 3.92 -27.31 1.21
N ARG A 153 3.14 -28.17 1.88
CA ARG A 153 3.69 -29.32 2.59
C ARG A 153 2.76 -30.51 2.40
N LEU A 154 3.19 -31.45 1.58
CA LEU A 154 2.51 -32.71 1.38
C LEU A 154 3.44 -33.84 1.80
N GLU A 155 3.03 -34.59 2.82
CA GLU A 155 3.84 -35.64 3.43
C GLU A 155 4.38 -36.60 2.36
N LEU A 156 5.70 -36.81 2.36
CA LEU A 156 6.45 -37.69 1.44
C LEU A 156 6.49 -37.25 -0.05
N LEU A 157 5.81 -36.19 -0.47
CA LEU A 157 5.76 -35.77 -1.88
C LEU A 157 6.55 -34.49 -2.16
N TYR A 158 6.28 -33.40 -1.43
CA TYR A 158 7.05 -32.16 -1.55
C TYR A 158 6.83 -31.21 -0.36
N ASP A 159 7.86 -30.43 -0.06
CA ASP A 159 7.88 -29.40 0.99
C ASP A 159 8.67 -28.19 0.47
N GLY A 160 8.02 -27.04 0.36
CA GLY A 160 8.66 -25.84 -0.16
C GLY A 160 7.71 -24.71 -0.47
N THR A 161 8.21 -23.72 -1.18
CA THR A 161 7.49 -22.49 -1.53
C THR A 161 7.42 -22.33 -3.04
N GLU A 162 6.20 -22.14 -3.53
CA GLU A 162 5.91 -21.75 -4.91
C GLU A 162 5.91 -20.22 -5.01
N TYR A 163 6.54 -19.68 -6.07
CA TYR A 163 6.66 -18.26 -6.34
C TYR A 163 5.91 -17.92 -7.63
N TYR A 164 4.90 -17.06 -7.52
CA TYR A 164 4.11 -16.59 -8.66
C TYR A 164 4.36 -15.11 -8.92
N ASN A 165 4.48 -14.74 -10.19
CA ASN A 165 4.63 -13.37 -10.66
C ASN A 165 3.48 -13.04 -11.60
N TYR A 166 2.56 -12.18 -11.18
CA TYR A 166 1.39 -11.79 -11.96
C TYR A 166 1.59 -10.40 -12.55
N VAL A 167 1.44 -10.28 -13.87
CA VAL A 167 1.58 -9.02 -14.61
C VAL A 167 0.21 -8.56 -15.09
N PHE A 168 -0.09 -7.29 -14.85
CA PHE A 168 -1.36 -6.68 -15.24
C PHE A 168 -1.12 -5.41 -16.04
N ASP A 169 -1.82 -5.32 -17.15
CA ASP A 169 -1.77 -4.20 -18.08
C ASP A 169 -2.30 -2.91 -17.46
N ASN A 170 -1.87 -1.78 -18.00
CA ASN A 170 -2.51 -0.50 -17.76
C ASN A 170 -3.93 -0.47 -18.39
N PHE A 171 -4.65 0.64 -18.18
CA PHE A 171 -5.90 0.88 -18.89
C PHE A 171 -6.20 2.38 -18.99
N ASP A 172 -7.07 2.75 -19.93
CA ASP A 172 -7.55 4.12 -20.08
C ASP A 172 -8.30 4.58 -18.82
N MET A 173 -7.72 5.55 -18.11
CA MET A 173 -8.27 6.12 -16.88
C MET A 173 -9.58 6.90 -17.08
N ASN A 174 -10.00 7.16 -18.32
CA ASN A 174 -11.32 7.70 -18.64
C ASN A 174 -12.38 6.60 -18.79
N LYS A 175 -11.95 5.34 -18.93
CA LYS A 175 -12.78 4.15 -19.12
C LYS A 175 -12.36 3.03 -18.16
N ILE A 176 -12.44 3.34 -16.86
CA ILE A 176 -12.05 2.44 -15.78
C ILE A 176 -12.83 1.12 -15.89
N PRO A 177 -12.15 -0.03 -16.07
CA PRO A 177 -12.80 -1.33 -16.18
C PRO A 177 -13.24 -1.85 -14.80
N LYS A 178 -13.99 -2.95 -14.77
CA LYS A 178 -14.32 -3.65 -13.52
C LYS A 178 -13.19 -4.55 -13.02
N LYS A 179 -12.35 -5.03 -13.93
CA LYS A 179 -11.21 -5.91 -13.66
C LYS A 179 -10.03 -5.50 -14.55
N MET A 180 -8.82 -5.60 -14.02
CA MET A 180 -7.59 -5.43 -14.80
C MET A 180 -7.39 -6.54 -15.82
N THR A 181 -6.67 -6.22 -16.90
CA THR A 181 -6.25 -7.20 -17.90
C THR A 181 -5.02 -7.95 -17.37
N TYR A 182 -5.13 -9.26 -17.23
CA TYR A 182 -4.02 -10.12 -16.83
C TYR A 182 -3.20 -10.54 -18.05
N LEU A 183 -1.90 -10.28 -18.04
CA LEU A 183 -0.97 -10.64 -19.10
C LEU A 183 -0.39 -12.03 -18.83
N SER A 184 -1.14 -13.07 -19.21
CA SER A 184 -0.79 -14.47 -18.93
C SER A 184 0.58 -14.87 -19.49
N ASP A 185 0.86 -14.52 -20.74
CA ASP A 185 2.06 -15.00 -21.44
C ASP A 185 3.33 -14.43 -20.79
N ILE A 186 3.29 -13.16 -20.39
CA ILE A 186 4.39 -12.52 -19.67
C ILE A 186 4.53 -13.11 -18.28
N SER A 187 3.42 -13.24 -17.54
CA SER A 187 3.40 -13.83 -16.19
C SER A 187 3.98 -15.25 -16.17
N THR A 188 3.68 -16.06 -17.18
CA THR A 188 4.29 -17.39 -17.36
C THR A 188 5.78 -17.31 -17.68
N SER A 189 6.21 -16.34 -18.50
CA SER A 189 7.61 -16.17 -18.89
C SER A 189 8.52 -15.76 -17.72
N ILE A 190 7.96 -15.08 -16.71
CA ILE A 190 8.66 -14.70 -15.48
C ILE A 190 8.17 -15.50 -14.27
N TYR A 191 7.61 -16.69 -14.49
CA TYR A 191 7.16 -17.55 -13.39
C TYR A 191 8.32 -17.91 -12.44
N GLY A 192 8.12 -17.72 -11.14
CA GLY A 192 9.19 -17.95 -10.16
C GLY A 192 9.44 -19.44 -9.90
N GLY A 193 8.42 -20.29 -10.01
CA GLY A 193 8.57 -21.72 -9.78
C GLY A 193 8.75 -22.07 -8.31
N PHE A 194 9.29 -23.27 -8.06
CA PHE A 194 9.29 -23.87 -6.73
C PHE A 194 10.69 -23.96 -6.12
N GLU A 195 10.82 -23.54 -4.88
CA GLU A 195 12.02 -23.73 -4.05
C GLU A 195 11.70 -24.68 -2.88
N GLY A 196 12.39 -25.81 -2.82
CA GLY A 196 12.11 -26.80 -1.78
C GLY A 196 12.59 -28.21 -2.13
N GLN A 197 12.03 -29.20 -1.45
CA GLN A 197 12.26 -30.62 -1.70
C GLN A 197 11.10 -31.23 -2.47
N ARG A 198 11.42 -32.06 -3.45
CA ARG A 198 10.49 -32.89 -4.23
C ARG A 198 10.99 -34.33 -4.28
N GLU A 199 10.17 -35.24 -4.78
CA GLU A 199 10.53 -36.65 -4.96
C GLU A 199 11.77 -36.84 -5.84
N ASP A 200 11.94 -36.00 -6.87
CA ASP A 200 13.08 -36.02 -7.79
C ASP A 200 14.31 -35.24 -7.27
N GLY A 201 14.20 -34.62 -6.10
CA GLY A 201 15.28 -33.94 -5.41
C GLY A 201 14.98 -32.47 -5.07
N PRO A 202 16.00 -31.71 -4.64
CA PRO A 202 15.84 -30.30 -4.32
C PRO A 202 15.62 -29.47 -5.59
N SER A 203 14.66 -28.55 -5.53
CA SER A 203 14.38 -27.56 -6.57
C SER A 203 14.72 -26.15 -6.08
N LYS A 204 15.01 -25.26 -7.02
CA LYS A 204 15.23 -23.83 -6.77
C LYS A 204 14.29 -23.02 -7.63
N ALA A 205 13.66 -22.04 -7.02
CA ALA A 205 12.85 -21.05 -7.73
C ALA A 205 13.76 -19.98 -8.36
N ASP A 206 13.32 -19.53 -9.52
CA ASP A 206 13.81 -18.32 -10.17
C ASP A 206 12.94 -17.12 -9.76
N PHE A 207 13.35 -15.92 -10.17
CA PHE A 207 12.55 -14.68 -10.07
C PHE A 207 11.81 -14.43 -8.75
N LYS A 208 12.51 -14.66 -7.63
CA LYS A 208 11.93 -14.63 -6.27
C LYS A 208 11.71 -13.23 -5.71
N THR A 209 12.32 -12.23 -6.34
CA THR A 209 12.27 -10.83 -5.89
C THR A 209 11.87 -9.90 -7.02
N ALA A 210 11.39 -8.71 -6.66
CA ALA A 210 11.13 -7.64 -7.63
C ALA A 210 12.36 -7.28 -8.47
N SER A 211 13.58 -7.42 -7.92
CA SER A 211 14.82 -7.16 -8.65
C SER A 211 15.07 -8.23 -9.71
N ASP A 212 14.85 -9.50 -9.37
CA ASP A 212 15.04 -10.62 -10.31
C ASP A 212 14.05 -10.54 -11.46
N VAL A 213 12.78 -10.26 -11.15
CA VAL A 213 11.72 -10.06 -12.16
C VAL A 213 12.08 -8.90 -13.10
N LYS A 214 12.46 -7.73 -12.56
CA LYS A 214 12.86 -6.58 -13.39
C LYS A 214 14.08 -6.88 -14.26
N ALA A 215 15.04 -7.63 -13.74
CA ALA A 215 16.20 -8.05 -14.50
C ALA A 215 15.80 -8.97 -15.65
N GLU A 216 14.85 -9.88 -15.44
CA GLU A 216 14.37 -10.78 -16.48
C GLU A 216 13.56 -10.07 -17.56
N LEU A 217 12.61 -9.20 -17.18
CA LEU A 217 11.84 -8.41 -18.15
C LEU A 217 12.74 -7.61 -19.08
N LYS A 218 13.83 -7.05 -18.55
CA LYS A 218 14.84 -6.35 -19.35
C LYS A 218 15.57 -7.28 -20.34
N LYS A 219 15.83 -8.55 -19.98
CA LYS A 219 16.42 -9.53 -20.90
C LYS A 219 15.44 -9.94 -22.00
N LEU A 220 14.15 -9.99 -21.68
CA LEU A 220 13.07 -10.25 -22.64
C LEU A 220 12.84 -9.08 -23.60
N GLY A 221 13.39 -7.89 -23.28
CA GLY A 221 13.43 -6.74 -24.18
C GLY A 221 12.43 -5.63 -23.84
N TYR A 222 11.96 -5.57 -22.59
CA TYR A 222 11.06 -4.53 -22.06
C TYR A 222 11.80 -3.43 -21.29
#